data_AF-X8DXG7-F1
#
_entry.id   AF-X8DXG7-F1
#
_cell.length_a   1.000
_cell.length_b   1.000
_cell.length_c   1.000
_cell.angle_alpha   90.00
_cell.angle_beta   90.00
_cell.angle_gamma   90.00
#
_symmetry.space_group_name_H-M   'P 1'
#
loop_
_entity.id
_entity.type
_entity.pdbx_description
1 polymer ?
#
loop_
_entity_poly.entity_id
_entity_poly.type
_entity_poly.pdbx_seq_one_letter_code
_entity_poly.pdbx_strand_id
1 'polypeptide(L)' 'MALSNKDFVGETLGVDLTERLEGTLAATALAAAAGARMFRVHEVAPTRRVLEMVASIHGTRPPTRTVRGLA' A
#
# COMPACT_ATOMS: atom_id res chain seq x y z
N MET A 1 -6.27 -5.79 -9.00
CA MET A 1 -4.90 -5.43 -9.38
C MET A 1 -3.91 -6.37 -8.70
N ALA A 2 -2.83 -6.76 -9.37
CA ALA A 2 -1.83 -7.70 -8.87
C ALA A 2 -0.40 -7.20 -9.14
N LEU A 3 0.21 -6.57 -8.15
CA LEU A 3 1.53 -5.92 -8.25
C LEU A 3 2.60 -6.54 -7.34
N SER A 4 2.18 -7.32 -6.34
CA SER A 4 3.08 -7.86 -5.31
C SER A 4 4.14 -8.80 -5.88
N ASN A 5 5.40 -8.50 -5.55
CA ASN A 5 6.62 -9.24 -5.89
C ASN A 5 6.92 -9.38 -7.39
N LYS A 6 6.30 -8.54 -8.21
CA LYS A 6 6.52 -8.55 -9.67
C LYS A 6 7.93 -8.08 -10.04
N ASP A 7 8.42 -8.62 -11.15
CA ASP A 7 9.69 -8.29 -11.79
C ASP A 7 9.87 -6.79 -11.99
N PHE A 8 8.85 -6.08 -12.49
CA PHE A 8 8.95 -4.63 -12.73
C PHE A 8 9.38 -3.84 -11.48
N VAL A 9 8.98 -4.27 -10.28
CA VAL A 9 9.39 -3.61 -9.03
C VAL A 9 10.88 -3.79 -8.79
N GLY A 10 11.38 -5.02 -9.00
CA GLY A 10 12.81 -5.33 -8.89
C GLY A 10 13.64 -4.61 -9.95
N GLU A 11 13.17 -4.60 -11.21
CA GLU A 11 13.84 -3.91 -12.32
C GLU A 11 13.88 -2.38 -12.11
N THR A 12 12.80 -1.79 -11.57
CA THR A 12 12.72 -0.34 -11.33
C THR A 12 13.63 0.10 -10.19
N LEU A 13 13.71 -0.70 -9.12
CA LEU A 13 14.42 -0.31 -7.89
C LEU A 13 15.81 -0.93 -7.76
N GLY A 14 16.17 -1.88 -8.64
CA GLY A 14 17.44 -2.60 -8.57
C GLY A 14 17.55 -3.54 -7.37
N VAL A 15 16.45 -4.20 -6.99
CA VAL A 15 16.36 -5.03 -5.77
C VAL A 15 15.89 -6.46 -6.04
N ASP A 16 16.32 -7.38 -5.17
CA ASP A 16 15.95 -8.79 -5.25
C ASP A 16 14.51 -9.04 -4.80
N LEU A 17 14.00 -10.24 -5.07
CA LEU A 17 12.60 -10.61 -4.80
C LEU A 17 12.16 -10.30 -3.36
N THR A 18 13.00 -10.61 -2.37
CA THR A 18 12.70 -10.43 -0.94
C THR A 18 12.67 -8.96 -0.50
N GLU A 19 13.16 -8.05 -1.34
CA GLU A 19 13.29 -6.62 -1.05
C GLU A 19 12.21 -5.78 -1.77
N ARG A 20 11.33 -6.41 -2.56
CA ARG A 20 10.31 -5.73 -3.37
C ARG A 20 9.10 -5.20 -2.60
N LEU A 21 9.06 -5.40 -1.28
CA LEU A 21 7.91 -5.03 -0.48
C LEU A 21 7.62 -3.52 -0.57
N GLU A 22 8.63 -2.68 -0.40
CA GLU A 22 8.45 -1.22 -0.39
C GLU A 22 7.91 -0.69 -1.72
N GLY A 23 8.51 -1.11 -2.84
CA GLY A 23 8.03 -0.76 -4.18
C GLY A 23 6.63 -1.30 -4.48
N THR A 24 6.32 -2.52 -4.03
CA THR A 24 4.98 -3.09 -4.12
C THR A 24 3.94 -2.23 -3.38
N LEU A 25 4.26 -1.80 -2.16
CA LEU A 25 3.38 -0.98 -1.34
C LEU A 25 3.17 0.41 -1.95
N ALA A 26 4.22 1.02 -2.52
CA ALA A 26 4.13 2.29 -3.23
C ALA A 26 3.20 2.20 -4.44
N ALA A 27 3.38 1.19 -5.30
CA ALA A 27 2.53 0.97 -6.47
C ALA A 27 1.07 0.67 -6.05
N THR A 28 0.89 -0.08 -4.95
CA THR A 28 -0.43 -0.35 -4.37
C THR A 28 -1.13 0.92 -3.89
N ALA A 29 -0.40 1.84 -3.26
CA ALA A 29 -0.97 3.12 -2.79
C ALA A 29 -1.49 3.96 -3.96
N LEU A 30 -0.69 4.10 -5.03
CA LEU A 30 -1.08 4.83 -6.23
C LEU A 30 -2.29 4.20 -6.92
N ALA A 31 -2.32 2.88 -7.03
CA ALA A 31 -3.44 2.15 -7.59
C ALA A 31 -4.74 2.36 -6.79
N ALA A 32 -4.65 2.34 -5.46
CA ALA A 32 -5.80 2.60 -4.59
C ALA A 32 -6.30 4.04 -4.74
N ALA A 33 -5.40 5.02 -4.79
CA ALA A 33 -5.74 6.42 -5.03
C ALA A 33 -6.38 6.63 -6.42
N ALA A 34 -5.95 5.86 -7.43
CA ALA A 34 -6.53 5.85 -8.76
C ALA A 34 -7.86 5.06 -8.87
N GLY A 35 -8.40 4.54 -7.76
CA GLY A 35 -9.72 3.92 -7.71
C GLY A 35 -9.75 2.40 -7.83
N ALA A 36 -8.61 1.70 -7.79
CA ALA A 36 -8.60 0.24 -7.76
C ALA A 36 -9.29 -0.28 -6.49
N ARG A 37 -10.21 -1.25 -6.65
CA ARG A 37 -11.06 -1.77 -5.55
C ARG A 37 -10.69 -3.16 -5.05
N MET A 38 -9.89 -3.90 -5.81
CA MET A 38 -9.48 -5.26 -5.47
C MET A 38 -7.96 -5.42 -5.66
N PHE A 39 -7.31 -6.05 -4.68
CA PHE A 39 -5.86 -6.25 -4.65
C PHE A 39 -5.54 -7.72 -4.37
N ARG A 40 -4.70 -8.32 -5.20
CA ARG A 40 -4.12 -9.65 -5.00
C ARG A 40 -2.66 -9.47 -4.58
N VAL A 41 -2.32 -9.92 -3.38
CA VAL A 41 -1.01 -9.72 -2.75
C VAL A 41 -0.56 -10.94 -1.96
N HIS A 42 0.75 -11.10 -1.76
CA HIS A 42 1.31 -12.13 -0.87
C HIS A 42 1.36 -11.60 0.59
N GLU A 43 1.67 -10.32 0.77
CA GLU A 43 1.85 -9.67 2.07
C GLU A 43 0.58 -8.91 2.49
N VAL A 44 -0.44 -9.64 2.93
CA VAL A 44 -1.79 -9.10 3.22
C VAL A 44 -1.77 -7.99 4.28
N ALA A 45 -1.08 -8.20 5.40
CA ALA A 45 -1.08 -7.26 6.52
C ALA A 45 -0.50 -5.87 6.17
N PRO A 46 0.72 -5.75 5.59
CA PRO A 46 1.25 -4.45 5.21
C PRO A 46 0.44 -3.80 4.07
N THR A 47 -0.04 -4.57 3.09
CA THR A 47 -0.92 -4.03 2.04
C THR A 47 -2.18 -3.43 2.64
N ARG A 48 -2.85 -4.12 3.57
CA ARG A 48 -4.06 -3.61 4.21
C ARG A 48 -3.80 -2.27 4.90
N ARG A 49 -2.68 -2.12 5.61
CA ARG A 49 -2.31 -0.87 6.28
C ARG A 49 -2.14 0.29 5.29
N VAL A 50 -1.54 0.04 4.13
CA VAL A 50 -1.42 1.05 3.06
C VAL A 50 -2.79 1.46 2.53
N LEU A 51 -3.65 0.49 2.20
CA LEU A 51 -5.01 0.78 1.71
C LEU A 51 -5.82 1.58 2.73
N GLU A 52 -5.72 1.20 4.00
CA GLU A 52 -6.32 1.89 5.13
C GLU A 52 -5.81 3.34 5.27
N MET A 53 -4.51 3.56 5.09
CA MET A 53 -3.90 4.89 5.12
C MET A 53 -4.36 5.75 3.94
N VAL A 54 -4.37 5.20 2.72
CA VAL A 54 -4.85 5.89 1.52
C VAL A 54 -6.32 6.30 1.67
N ALA A 55 -7.17 5.40 2.17
CA ALA A 55 -8.57 5.71 2.45
C ALA A 55 -8.73 6.86 3.46
N SER A 56 -7.89 6.91 4.49
CA SER A 56 -7.89 8.01 5.45
C SER A 56 -7.37 9.33 4.89
N ILE A 57 -6.36 9.31 4.02
CA ILE A 57 -5.90 10.51 3.29
C ILE A 57 -7.02 11.06 2.39
N HIS A 58 -7.76 10.19 1.70
CA HIS A 58 -8.89 10.58 0.86
C HIS A 58 -10.16 10.94 1.64
N GLY A 59 -10.17 10.82 2.96
CA GLY A 59 -11.34 11.13 3.79
C GLY A 59 -12.50 10.13 3.68
N THR A 60 -12.30 8.97 3.06
CA THR A 60 -13.34 7.92 2.94
C THR A 60 -13.36 6.99 4.16
N ARG A 61 -12.37 7.11 5.04
CA ARG A 61 -12.27 6.38 6.31
C ARG A 61 -11.64 7.24 7.40
N PRO A 62 -12.24 7.41 8.58
CA PRO A 62 -11.58 8.12 9.68
C PRO A 62 -10.36 7.33 10.22
N PRO A 63 -9.34 8.01 10.78
CA PRO A 63 -8.26 7.33 11.49
C PRO A 63 -8.79 6.50 12.67
N THR A 64 -8.22 5.32 12.92
CA THR A 64 -8.68 4.41 13.99
C THR A 64 -8.60 5.04 15.39
N ARG A 65 -7.63 5.93 15.62
CA ARG A 65 -7.43 6.60 16.91
C ARG A 65 -6.85 8.00 16.70
N THR A 66 -7.62 9.03 17.01
CA THR A 66 -7.24 10.45 16.88
C THR A 66 -6.88 11.03 18.26
N VAL A 67 -5.74 10.61 18.82
CA VAL A 67 -5.29 11.09 20.16
C VAL A 67 -4.27 12.22 20.12
N ARG A 68 -3.83 12.63 18.93
CA ARG A 68 -2.87 13.72 18.80
C ARG A 68 -3.51 15.00 19.36
N GLY A 69 -2.87 15.61 20.37
CA GLY A 69 -3.35 16.85 21.01
C GLY A 69 -4.22 16.65 22.26
N LEU A 70 -4.32 15.43 22.79
CA LEU A 70 -5.04 15.12 24.05
C LEU A 70 -4.10 14.89 25.25
N ALA A 71 -2.87 15.40 25.19
CA ALA A 71 -1.84 15.30 26.24
C ALA A 71 -1.56 16.69 26.82
#